data_AF-A0A485JJZ6-F1
#
_entry.id   AF-A0A485JJZ6-F1
#
_cell.length_a   1.000
_cell.length_b   1.000
_cell.length_c   1.000
_cell.angle_alpha   90.00
_cell.angle_beta   90.00
_cell.angle_gamma   90.00
#
_symmetry.space_group_name_H-M   'P 1'
#
loop_
_entity.id
_entity.type
_entity.pdbx_description
1 polymer ?
#
loop_
_entity_poly.entity_id
_entity_poly.type
_entity_poly.pdbx_seq_one_letter_code
_entity_poly.pdbx_strand_id
1 'polypeptide(L)' 'MDGAGRLLIAPVLRQHAGLTKEVMLVGQFNKFELWDETTWHQQVKEDIDAEQLATGDLSERLQDLSL' A
#
# COMPACT_ATOMS: atom_id res chain seq x y z
N MET A 1 -17.80 0.92 11.79
CA MET A 1 -18.18 0.00 10.72
C MET A 1 -19.65 -0.31 10.89
N ASP A 2 -20.44 -0.29 9.82
CA ASP A 2 -21.84 -0.70 9.93
C ASP A 2 -21.98 -2.24 9.90
N GLY A 3 -23.20 -2.75 10.06
CA GLY A 3 -23.48 -4.19 10.07
C GLY A 3 -23.20 -4.90 8.73
N ALA A 4 -22.93 -4.16 7.66
CA ALA A 4 -22.56 -4.69 6.36
C ALA A 4 -21.04 -4.63 6.11
N GLY A 5 -20.24 -4.27 7.11
CA GLY A 5 -18.79 -4.18 6.96
C GLY A 5 -18.31 -2.89 6.29
N ARG A 6 -19.16 -1.87 6.13
CA ARG A 6 -18.79 -0.62 5.46
C ARG A 6 -18.21 0.39 6.44
N LEU A 7 -17.22 1.15 5.96
CA LEU A 7 -16.57 2.22 6.70
C LEU A 7 -16.84 3.54 5.99
N LEU A 8 -17.23 4.56 6.76
CA LEU A 8 -17.39 5.91 6.26
C LEU A 8 -16.06 6.64 6.41
N ILE A 9 -15.46 7.03 5.29
CA ILE A 9 -14.21 7.80 5.26
C ILE A 9 -14.56 9.29 5.21
N ALA A 10 -13.98 10.06 6.13
CA ALA A 10 -14.18 11.51 6.17
C ALA A 10 -13.72 12.16 4.85
N PRO A 11 -14.45 13.18 4.33
CA PRO A 11 -14.12 13.80 3.04
C PRO A 11 -12.68 14.32 2.95
N VAL A 12 -12.17 14.91 4.05
CA VAL A 12 -10.79 15.41 4.13
C VAL A 12 -9.74 14.31 3.93
N LEU A 13 -10.00 13.11 4.44
CA LEU A 13 -9.08 11.97 4.30
C LEU A 13 -9.14 11.40 2.88
N ARG A 14 -10.32 11.38 2.26
CA ARG A 14 -10.46 11.00 0.84
C ARG A 14 -9.70 11.96 -0.07
N GLN A 15 -9.81 13.26 0.17
CA GLN A 15 -9.08 14.27 -0.60
C GLN A 15 -7.58 14.18 -0.38
N HIS A 16 -7.14 14.01 0.88
CA HIS A 16 -5.72 13.87 1.22
C HIS A 16 -5.08 12.66 0.53
N ALA A 17 -5.76 11.51 0.53
CA ALA A 17 -5.28 10.28 -0.09
C ALA A 17 -5.60 10.19 -1.60
N GLY A 18 -6.23 11.21 -2.19
CA GLY A 18 -6.59 11.21 -3.61
C GLY A 18 -7.55 10.11 -4.03
N LEU A 19 -8.35 9.55 -3.11
CA LEU A 19 -9.16 8.36 -3.38
C LEU A 19 -10.27 8.65 -4.40
N THR A 20 -10.27 7.87 -5.48
CA THR A 20 -11.33 7.87 -6.47
C THR A 20 -12.33 6.72 -6.24
N LYS A 21 -13.00 6.26 -7.29
CA LYS A 21 -14.03 5.20 -7.18
C LYS A 21 -13.40 3.83 -6.89
N GLU A 22 -12.25 3.57 -7.49
CA GLU A 22 -11.51 2.31 -7.37
C GLU A 22 -10.40 2.50 -6.34
N VAL A 23 -10.40 1.63 -5.33
CA VAL A 23 -9.50 1.74 -4.19
C VAL A 23 -8.94 0.37 -3.84
N MET A 24 -7.70 0.37 -3.38
CA MET A 24 -7.00 -0.83 -2.93
C MET A 24 -6.93 -0.83 -1.40
N LEU A 25 -7.36 -1.95 -0.80
CA LEU A 25 -7.19 -2.21 0.62
C LEU A 25 -6.00 -3.13 0.82
N VAL A 26 -4.94 -2.61 1.42
CA VAL A 26 -3.66 -3.33 1.60
C VAL A 26 -3.42 -3.55 3.09
N GLY A 27 -3.16 -4.80 3.48
CA GLY A 27 -2.79 -5.12 4.87
C GLY A 27 -1.30 -4.88 5.11
N GLN A 28 -0.95 -4.21 6.21
CA GLN A 28 0.43 -4.01 6.64
C GLN A 28 0.54 -4.27 8.15
N PHE A 29 0.96 -5.48 8.51
CA PHE A 29 1.05 -5.96 9.89
C PHE A 29 -0.24 -5.74 10.70
N ASN A 30 -0.25 -4.79 11.63
CA ASN A 30 -1.36 -4.48 12.53
C ASN A 30 -2.25 -3.33 12.04
N LYS A 31 -2.03 -2.84 10.81
CA LYS A 31 -2.86 -1.82 10.16
C LYS A 31 -3.22 -2.26 8.74
N PHE A 32 -4.17 -1.55 8.16
CA PHE A 32 -4.43 -1.59 6.73
C PHE A 32 -4.31 -0.17 6.17
N GLU A 33 -4.01 -0.10 4.89
CA GLU A 33 -3.89 1.12 4.13
C GLU A 33 -4.92 1.15 3.01
N LEU A 34 -5.40 2.36 2.70
CA LEU A 34 -6.31 2.62 1.60
C LEU A 34 -5.58 3.47 0.58
N TRP A 35 -5.50 2.97 -0.65
CA TRP A 35 -4.81 3.60 -1.75
C TRP A 35 -5.79 3.84 -2.91
N ASP A 36 -5.57 4.91 -3.67
CA ASP A 36 -6.11 4.99 -5.02
C ASP A 36 -5.47 3.87 -5.87
N GLU A 37 -6.28 3.19 -6.68
CA GLU A 37 -5.81 2.04 -7.47
C GLU A 37 -4.65 2.39 -8.40
N THR A 38 -4.70 3.56 -9.05
CA THR A 38 -3.66 3.97 -9.99
C THR A 38 -2.36 4.27 -9.25
N THR A 39 -2.47 5.01 -8.13
CA THR A 39 -1.31 5.31 -7.28
C THR A 39 -0.68 4.03 -6.73
N TRP A 40 -1.48 3.06 -6.30
CA TRP A 40 -1.00 1.78 -5.81
C TRP A 40 -0.19 1.01 -6.86
N HIS A 41 -0.72 0.87 -8.08
CA HIS A 41 0.00 0.18 -9.16
C HIS A 41 1.31 0.87 -9.53
N GLN A 42 1.32 2.21 -9.53
CA GLN A 42 2.54 2.96 -9.78
C GLN A 42 3.57 2.73 -8.66
N GLN A 43 3.17 2.80 -7.40
CA GLN A 43 4.04 2.55 -6.26
C GLN A 43 4.64 1.14 -6.29
N VAL A 44 3.81 0.11 -6.49
CA VAL A 44 4.27 -1.29 -6.58
C VAL A 44 5.29 -1.45 -7.70
N LYS A 45 5.06 -0.81 -8.85
CA LYS A 45 6.00 -0.86 -9.96
C LYS A 45 7.32 -0.19 -9.59
N GLU A 46 7.27 1.02 -9.02
CA GLU A 46 8.47 1.75 -8.59
C GLU A 46 9.27 0.98 -7.55
N ASP A 47 8.61 0.33 -6.60
CA ASP A 47 9.26 -0.50 -5.57
C ASP A 47 9.98 -1.71 -6.20
N ILE A 48 9.31 -2.42 -7.12
CA ILE A 48 9.91 -3.55 -7.85
C ILE A 48 11.12 -3.08 -8.69
N ASP A 49 10.98 -1.98 -9.42
CA ASP A 49 12.05 -1.43 -10.25
C ASP A 49 13.24 -0.98 -9.37
N ALA A 50 12.97 -0.40 -8.19
CA ALA A 50 13.99 0.00 -7.22
C ALA A 50 14.72 -1.20 -6.60
N GLU A 51 14.01 -2.27 -6.25
CA GLU A 51 14.61 -3.52 -5.75
C GLU A 51 15.52 -4.17 -6.80
N GLN A 52 15.13 -4.17 -8.07
CA GLN A 52 15.95 -4.69 -9.16
C GLN A 52 17.23 -3.87 -9.37
N LEU A 53 17.17 -2.55 -9.13
CA LEU A 53 18.34 -1.67 -9.16
C LEU A 53 19.23 -1.80 -7.91
N ALA A 54 18.62 -2.14 -6.77
CA ALA A 54 19.28 -2.34 -5.49
C ALA A 54 19.95 -3.73 -5.42
N THR A 55 20.84 -4.05 -6.36
CA THR A 55 21.78 -5.17 -6.25
C THR A 55 22.89 -4.86 -5.24
N GLY A 56 22.54 -4.50 -4.01
CA GLY A 56 23.49 -4.00 -3.01
C GLY A 56 23.02 -4.17 -1.58
N ASP A 57 23.42 -5.30 -0.99
CA ASP A 57 23.50 -5.59 0.46
C ASP A 57 22.25 -5.23 1.29
N LEU A 58 21.15 -5.97 1.08
CA LEU A 58 20.15 -6.13 2.13
C LEU A 58 20.85 -6.67 3.37
N SER A 59 20.62 -6.06 4.54
CA SER A 59 21.16 -6.62 5.79
C SER A 59 20.79 -8.10 5.91
N GLU A 60 21.67 -8.96 6.44
CA GLU A 60 21.42 -10.40 6.57
C GLU A 60 20.02 -10.70 7.15
N ARG A 61 19.58 -9.90 8.14
CA ARG A 61 18.25 -10.05 8.78
C ARG A 61 17.05 -9.76 7.87
N LEU A 62 17.22 -8.96 6.82
CA LEU A 62 16.17 -8.68 5.83
C LEU A 62 16.14 -9.75 4.75
N GLN A 63 17.29 -10.37 4.43
CA GLN A 63 17.35 -11.53 3.53
C GLN A 63 16.58 -12.72 4.11
N ASP A 64 16.59 -12.89 5.44
CA ASP A 64 15.81 -13.93 6.13
C ASP A 64 14.27 -13.79 5.95
N LEU A 65 13.78 -12.64 5.48
CA LEU A 65 12.34 -12.38 5.26
C LEU A 65 11.89 -12.59 3.81
N SER A 66 12.81 -12.69 2.85
CA SER A 66 12.45 -13.06 1.46
C SER A 66 12.31 -14.59 1.38
N LEU A 67 11.06 -15.06 1.27
CA LEU A 67 10.73 -16.48 1.07
C LEU A 67 11.19 -17.00 -0.29
#